data_AF-A0A7V8YQ01-F1
#
_entry.id   AF-A0A7V8YQ01-F1
#
_cell.length_a   1.000
_cell.length_b   1.000
_cell.length_c   1.000
_cell.angle_alpha   90.00
_cell.angle_beta   90.00
_cell.angle_gamma   90.00
#
_symmetry.space_group_name_H-M   'P 1'
#
loop_
_entity.id
_entity.type
_entity.pdbx_description
1 polymer ?
#
loop_
_entity_poly.entity_id
_entity_poly.type
_entity_poly.pdbx_seq_one_letter_code
_entity_poly.pdbx_strand_id
1 'polypeptide(L)'
;MSEGIDRGRDAFDRQAWGRAYEHLSAASRDEPLEVADLERLASAAYLVGRSAESSDLWARAHQECARIGEVARAARCAFWLGFALLNSGELARGGGWVDRAQRLLDARKLDCVEQGYLRYAAALRAVFSGDVATAGTGFGEAVGIGERFRDPELTTLARIGEGRCLIYLGEIRRGVALLDEAMVAVGASEVSAIATGDAYCTVIEGCHELFDIRRTHEWTAAFSHWCEGQPELVLYRGECLVHRAEVLQLRGAWSDALEEVERALARIADPAGPRILGAATYVRGELHRLRGEFVDAERAYRAASDVGREPQPGVALLRLAQDRVDVADAAIRRSLHEAEDPITRARMLGPYVEIVLAAGDVDAARVASDELAVLAAELNQPFLDALTAHMTGMVLLALEDPTGALVALRRAWTGWRDIQAPHEAARARVLIALACRALGDADGSEMELDAARSAFAELGAAPDVAWADSLSGVAPGKPPGGLTAREAEVLALVAQGKTNRQIADQLVISEKTVASHLSHMFTKLDLPSRTAATAYAYENGLI
;
A
#
# COMPACT_ATOMS: atom_id res chain seq x y z
N MET A 1 31.06 -12.79 -33.93
CA MET A 1 31.49 -11.45 -33.48
C MET A 1 30.38 -10.43 -33.74
N SER A 2 29.98 -10.15 -35.00
CA SER A 2 28.64 -9.57 -35.35
C SER A 2 27.51 -10.29 -34.61
N GLU A 3 27.61 -11.62 -34.53
CA GLU A 3 26.71 -12.50 -33.80
C GLU A 3 26.52 -12.16 -32.30
N GLY A 4 27.45 -11.46 -31.66
CA GLY A 4 27.29 -11.00 -30.27
C GLY A 4 26.34 -9.80 -30.19
N ILE A 5 26.55 -8.80 -31.05
CA ILE A 5 25.69 -7.62 -31.17
C ILE A 5 24.30 -8.03 -31.66
N ASP A 6 24.21 -8.89 -32.68
CA ASP A 6 22.94 -9.35 -33.24
C ASP A 6 22.11 -10.14 -32.21
N ARG A 7 22.76 -10.97 -31.38
CA ARG A 7 22.08 -11.63 -30.24
C ARG A 7 21.63 -10.62 -29.19
N GLY A 8 22.42 -9.59 -28.92
CA GLY A 8 22.04 -8.50 -28.03
C GLY A 8 20.82 -7.72 -28.53
N ARG A 9 20.76 -7.43 -29.83
CA ARG A 9 19.62 -6.77 -30.49
C ARG A 9 18.36 -7.63 -30.45
N ASP A 10 18.43 -8.91 -30.84
CA ASP A 10 17.29 -9.84 -30.77
C ASP A 10 16.79 -10.01 -29.32
N ALA A 11 17.69 -10.10 -28.35
CA ALA A 11 17.32 -10.16 -26.94
C ALA A 11 16.61 -8.87 -26.49
N PHE A 12 17.07 -7.70 -26.92
CA PHE A 12 16.44 -6.42 -26.62
C PHE A 12 15.03 -6.32 -27.20
N ASP A 13 14.86 -6.69 -28.48
CA ASP A 13 13.57 -6.63 -29.17
C ASP A 13 12.55 -7.60 -28.56
N ARG A 14 13.02 -8.71 -27.97
CA ARG A 14 12.19 -9.66 -27.21
C ARG A 14 12.04 -9.31 -25.72
N GLN A 15 12.52 -8.15 -25.30
CA GLN A 15 12.45 -7.68 -23.90
C GLN A 15 13.16 -8.61 -22.90
N ALA A 16 14.14 -9.39 -23.36
CA ALA A 16 15.03 -10.20 -22.53
C ALA A 16 16.19 -9.31 -22.02
N TRP A 17 15.86 -8.36 -21.15
CA TRP A 17 16.75 -7.26 -20.73
C TRP A 17 18.08 -7.72 -20.15
N GLY A 18 18.07 -8.80 -19.35
CA GLY A 18 19.29 -9.35 -18.74
C GLY A 18 20.23 -9.90 -19.81
N ARG A 19 19.68 -10.67 -20.74
CA ARG A 19 20.45 -11.21 -21.88
C ARG A 19 20.93 -10.12 -22.83
N ALA A 20 20.09 -9.12 -23.10
CA ALA A 20 20.47 -7.97 -23.93
C ALA A 20 21.66 -7.22 -23.31
N TYR A 21 21.58 -6.97 -22.00
CA TYR A 21 22.65 -6.36 -21.23
C TYR A 21 23.94 -7.20 -21.30
N GLU A 22 23.87 -8.50 -21.02
CA GLU A 22 25.02 -9.40 -21.03
C GLU A 22 25.70 -9.47 -22.41
N HIS A 23 24.92 -9.67 -23.48
CA HIS A 23 25.43 -9.80 -24.84
C HIS A 23 26.05 -8.50 -25.34
N LEU A 24 25.37 -7.36 -25.17
CA LEU A 24 25.88 -6.06 -25.62
C LEU A 24 27.08 -5.60 -24.75
N SER A 25 27.06 -5.87 -23.44
CA SER A 25 28.21 -5.59 -22.56
C SER A 25 29.44 -6.37 -22.98
N ALA A 26 29.28 -7.67 -23.28
CA ALA A 26 30.38 -8.51 -23.76
C ALA A 26 30.93 -7.99 -25.09
N ALA A 27 30.05 -7.69 -26.06
CA ALA A 27 30.44 -7.15 -27.36
C ALA A 27 31.19 -5.81 -27.23
N SER A 28 30.76 -4.94 -26.30
CA SER A 28 31.40 -3.63 -26.08
C SER A 28 32.85 -3.68 -25.57
N ARG A 29 33.30 -4.85 -25.06
CA ARG A 29 34.69 -5.07 -24.62
C ARG A 29 35.59 -5.46 -25.78
N ASP A 30 35.03 -6.09 -26.80
CA ASP A 30 35.76 -6.59 -27.96
C ASP A 30 35.85 -5.50 -29.05
N GLU A 31 34.77 -4.74 -29.27
CA GLU A 31 34.73 -3.65 -30.24
C GLU A 31 33.85 -2.48 -29.80
N PRO A 32 34.11 -1.25 -30.29
CA PRO A 32 33.23 -0.10 -30.03
C PRO A 32 31.84 -0.34 -30.61
N LEU A 33 30.81 -0.20 -29.77
CA LEU A 33 29.42 -0.26 -30.19
C LEU A 33 29.00 0.98 -30.99
N GLU A 34 28.13 0.78 -31.98
CA GLU A 34 27.42 1.88 -32.62
C GLU A 34 26.48 2.57 -31.63
N VAL A 35 26.13 3.83 -31.89
CA VAL A 35 25.27 4.63 -31.01
C VAL A 35 23.96 3.90 -30.68
N ALA A 36 23.32 3.26 -31.65
CA ALA A 36 22.06 2.55 -31.42
C ALA A 36 22.21 1.39 -30.43
N ASP A 37 23.35 0.70 -30.44
CA ASP A 37 23.62 -0.40 -29.54
C ASP A 37 24.07 0.09 -28.16
N LEU A 38 24.74 1.25 -28.09
CA LEU A 38 24.98 1.94 -26.83
C LEU A 38 23.67 2.34 -26.14
N GLU A 39 22.70 2.89 -26.88
CA GLU A 39 21.38 3.27 -26.35
C GLU A 39 20.60 2.04 -25.86
N ARG A 40 20.60 0.94 -26.62
CA ARG A 40 20.01 -0.35 -26.19
C ARG A 40 20.67 -0.88 -24.94
N LEU A 41 22.00 -0.87 -24.88
CA LEU A 41 22.75 -1.33 -23.72
C LEU A 41 22.48 -0.44 -22.50
N ALA A 42 22.42 0.88 -22.67
CA ALA A 42 22.07 1.83 -21.61
C ALA A 42 20.65 1.59 -21.07
N SER A 43 19.69 1.33 -21.96
CA SER A 43 18.31 1.03 -21.62
C SER A 43 18.18 -0.31 -20.89
N ALA A 44 18.83 -1.37 -21.40
CA ALA A 44 18.86 -2.68 -20.77
C ALA A 44 19.51 -2.62 -19.38
N ALA A 45 20.66 -1.93 -19.25
CA ALA A 45 21.33 -1.70 -17.99
C ALA A 45 20.41 -0.98 -16.98
N TYR A 46 19.66 0.03 -17.43
CA TYR A 46 18.68 0.72 -16.60
C TYR A 46 17.61 -0.26 -16.09
N LEU A 47 16.92 -0.95 -17.00
CA LEU A 47 15.79 -1.84 -16.68
C LEU A 47 16.17 -3.01 -15.74
N VAL A 48 17.41 -3.50 -15.80
CA VAL A 48 17.93 -4.55 -14.90
C VAL A 48 18.58 -4.00 -13.62
N GLY A 49 18.44 -2.70 -13.33
CA GLY A 49 18.87 -2.08 -12.08
C GLY A 49 20.36 -1.72 -12.00
N ARG A 50 21.08 -1.67 -13.12
CA ARG A 50 22.48 -1.23 -13.21
C ARG A 50 22.57 0.28 -13.46
N SER A 51 21.99 1.08 -12.56
CA SER A 51 21.79 2.53 -12.75
C SER A 51 23.07 3.33 -13.02
N ALA A 52 24.17 3.00 -12.33
CA ALA A 52 25.46 3.65 -12.55
C ALA A 52 26.02 3.36 -13.95
N GLU A 53 26.00 2.08 -14.35
CA GLU A 53 26.49 1.64 -15.66
C GLU A 53 25.62 2.24 -16.79
N SER A 54 24.30 2.25 -16.61
CA SER A 54 23.37 2.92 -17.53
C SER A 54 23.70 4.40 -17.71
N SER A 55 24.00 5.10 -16.60
CA SER A 55 24.33 6.52 -16.64
C SER A 55 25.59 6.80 -17.46
N ASP A 56 26.63 5.97 -17.27
CA ASP A 56 27.87 6.07 -18.03
C ASP A 56 27.65 5.76 -19.52
N LEU A 57 26.80 4.79 -19.83
CA LEU A 57 26.46 4.42 -21.20
C LEU A 57 25.68 5.53 -21.93
N TRP A 58 24.69 6.16 -21.27
CA TRP A 58 23.98 7.31 -21.83
C TRP A 58 24.91 8.50 -22.05
N ALA A 59 25.83 8.77 -21.11
CA ALA A 59 26.83 9.82 -21.26
C ALA A 59 27.76 9.57 -22.45
N ARG A 60 28.19 8.32 -22.67
CA ARG A 60 28.99 7.90 -23.83
C ARG A 60 28.21 8.06 -25.14
N ALA A 61 26.96 7.60 -25.19
CA ALA A 61 26.09 7.75 -26.36
C ALA A 61 25.89 9.22 -26.73
N HIS A 62 25.65 10.09 -25.73
CA HIS A 62 25.59 11.55 -25.93
C HIS A 62 26.87 12.11 -26.55
N GLN A 63 28.03 11.75 -25.99
CA GLN A 63 29.33 12.25 -26.47
C GLN A 63 29.59 11.83 -27.92
N GLU A 64 29.28 10.57 -28.25
CA GLU A 64 29.47 10.05 -29.60
C GLU A 64 28.53 10.72 -30.60
N CYS A 65 27.24 10.88 -30.27
CA CYS A 65 26.30 11.64 -31.08
C CYS A 65 26.78 13.08 -31.33
N ALA A 66 27.24 13.76 -30.28
CA ALA A 66 27.77 15.11 -30.41
C ALA A 66 29.03 15.18 -31.28
N ARG A 67 29.89 14.16 -31.22
CA ARG A 67 31.10 14.04 -32.04
C ARG A 67 30.79 13.86 -33.52
N ILE A 68 29.79 13.05 -33.85
CA ILE A 68 29.37 12.78 -35.25
C ILE A 68 28.38 13.82 -35.80
N GLY A 69 27.93 14.76 -34.97
CA GLY A 69 27.03 15.85 -35.36
C GLY A 69 25.54 15.51 -35.32
N GLU A 70 25.15 14.37 -34.76
CA GLU A 70 23.75 13.99 -34.49
C GLU A 70 23.22 14.72 -33.24
N VAL A 71 23.05 16.04 -33.33
CA VAL A 71 22.76 16.91 -32.18
C VAL A 71 21.42 16.59 -31.51
N ALA A 72 20.37 16.30 -32.29
CA ALA A 72 19.07 15.91 -31.73
C ALA A 72 19.20 14.62 -30.91
N ARG A 73 19.81 13.57 -31.48
CA ARG A 73 20.03 12.31 -30.77
C ARG A 73 20.94 12.46 -29.53
N ALA A 74 21.94 13.34 -29.60
CA ALA A 74 22.75 13.69 -28.44
C ALA A 74 21.89 14.29 -27.31
N ALA A 75 20.94 15.16 -27.64
CA ALA A 75 20.00 15.73 -26.68
C ALA A 75 19.07 14.66 -26.10
N ARG A 76 18.60 13.69 -26.91
CA ARG A 76 17.81 12.55 -26.44
C ARG A 76 18.57 11.67 -25.43
N CYS A 77 19.84 11.36 -25.70
CA CYS A 77 20.68 10.61 -24.76
C CYS A 77 20.84 11.36 -23.42
N ALA A 78 21.04 12.68 -23.48
CA ALA A 78 21.14 13.51 -22.28
C ALA A 78 19.81 13.63 -21.53
N PHE A 79 18.67 13.59 -22.23
CA PHE A 79 17.36 13.50 -21.60
C PHE A 79 17.23 12.23 -20.77
N TRP A 80 17.51 11.05 -21.33
CA TRP A 80 17.37 9.78 -20.58
C TRP A 80 18.30 9.70 -19.36
N LEU A 81 19.52 10.22 -19.50
CA LEU A 81 20.43 10.38 -18.38
C LEU A 81 19.88 11.35 -17.32
N GLY A 82 19.39 12.50 -17.75
CA GLY A 82 18.77 13.48 -16.87
C GLY A 82 17.54 12.92 -16.15
N PHE A 83 16.69 12.20 -16.87
CA PHE A 83 15.49 11.52 -16.36
C PHE A 83 15.84 10.53 -15.26
N ALA A 84 16.82 9.65 -15.49
CA ALA A 84 17.27 8.68 -14.50
C ALA A 84 17.82 9.36 -13.23
N LEU A 85 18.63 10.41 -13.40
CA LEU A 85 19.23 11.17 -12.28
C LEU A 85 18.20 12.00 -11.51
N LEU A 86 17.22 12.58 -12.19
CA LEU A 86 16.16 13.36 -11.52
C LEU A 86 15.27 12.45 -10.68
N ASN A 87 14.86 11.30 -11.23
CA ASN A 87 14.06 10.31 -10.51
C ASN A 87 14.82 9.62 -9.36
N SER A 88 16.16 9.65 -9.36
CA SER A 88 16.98 9.22 -8.22
C SER A 88 17.24 10.32 -7.18
N GLY A 89 16.72 11.54 -7.39
CA GLY A 89 16.90 12.69 -6.49
C GLY A 89 18.19 13.48 -6.72
N GLU A 90 18.99 13.15 -7.74
CA GLU A 90 20.26 13.83 -8.06
C GLU A 90 20.05 15.10 -8.90
N LEU A 91 19.28 16.06 -8.36
CA LEU A 91 18.79 17.24 -9.07
C LEU A 91 19.88 18.07 -9.76
N ALA A 92 21.04 18.25 -9.10
CA ALA A 92 22.15 19.02 -9.65
C ALA A 92 22.80 18.33 -10.86
N ARG A 93 23.03 17.02 -10.78
CA ARG A 93 23.64 16.24 -11.88
C ARG A 93 22.66 16.12 -13.03
N GLY A 94 21.41 15.78 -12.75
CA GLY A 94 20.34 15.70 -13.76
C GLY A 94 20.14 17.03 -14.48
N GLY A 95 20.00 18.13 -13.71
CA GLY A 95 19.86 19.48 -14.25
C GLY A 95 21.04 19.91 -15.13
N GLY A 96 22.28 19.58 -14.73
CA GLY A 96 23.47 19.89 -15.52
C GLY A 96 23.49 19.24 -16.90
N TRP A 97 22.99 18.00 -17.02
CA TRP A 97 22.85 17.30 -18.31
C TRP A 97 21.76 17.91 -19.19
N VAL A 98 20.61 18.25 -18.60
CA VAL A 98 19.49 18.92 -19.31
C VAL A 98 19.94 20.27 -19.85
N ASP A 99 20.58 21.11 -19.02
CA ASP A 99 21.04 22.43 -19.44
C ASP A 99 22.14 22.34 -20.51
N ARG A 100 22.99 21.30 -20.46
CA ARG A 100 23.99 21.02 -21.50
C ARG A 100 23.33 20.68 -22.83
N ALA A 101 22.34 19.80 -22.82
CA ALA A 101 21.57 19.42 -24.01
C ALA A 101 20.81 20.61 -24.59
N GLN A 102 20.24 21.46 -23.74
CA GLN A 102 19.51 22.65 -24.20
C GLN A 102 20.42 23.60 -24.96
N ARG A 103 21.63 23.89 -24.43
CA ARG A 103 22.62 24.72 -25.14
C ARG A 103 23.04 24.12 -26.49
N LEU A 104 23.12 22.80 -26.60
CA LEU A 104 23.45 22.10 -27.86
C LEU A 104 22.35 22.32 -28.92
N LEU A 105 21.07 22.21 -28.53
CA LEU A 105 19.93 22.48 -29.43
C LEU A 105 19.87 23.97 -29.81
N ASP A 106 20.02 24.86 -28.84
CA ASP A 106 19.95 26.32 -29.04
C ASP A 106 21.03 26.83 -29.99
N ALA A 107 22.28 26.34 -29.83
CA ALA A 107 23.40 26.72 -30.69
C ALA A 107 23.21 26.34 -32.16
N ARG A 108 22.32 25.37 -32.44
CA ARG A 108 21.98 24.92 -33.80
C ARG A 108 20.60 25.36 -34.27
N LYS A 109 19.80 25.99 -33.39
CA LYS A 109 18.42 26.43 -33.66
C LYS A 109 17.57 25.31 -34.28
N LEU A 110 17.73 24.08 -33.77
CA LEU A 110 17.02 22.91 -34.30
C LEU A 110 15.58 22.89 -33.80
N ASP A 111 14.63 22.89 -34.72
CA ASP A 111 13.23 22.58 -34.43
C ASP A 111 13.04 21.06 -34.45
N CYS A 112 12.96 20.46 -33.27
CA CYS A 112 12.92 19.00 -33.09
C CYS A 112 12.16 18.63 -31.81
N VAL A 113 11.72 17.38 -31.75
CA VAL A 113 10.95 16.84 -30.61
C VAL A 113 11.75 16.85 -29.30
N GLU A 114 13.08 16.75 -29.37
CA GLU A 114 13.95 16.76 -28.19
C GLU A 114 13.86 18.05 -27.38
N GLN A 115 13.41 19.16 -27.98
CA GLN A 115 13.07 20.36 -27.21
C GLN A 115 12.00 20.05 -26.17
N GLY A 116 10.99 19.25 -26.51
CA GLY A 116 9.92 18.85 -25.60
C GLY A 116 10.42 17.92 -24.49
N TYR A 117 11.33 17.00 -24.79
CA TYR A 117 11.98 16.17 -23.77
C TYR A 117 12.79 16.97 -22.75
N LEU A 118 13.51 18.00 -23.19
CA LEU A 118 14.23 18.89 -22.27
C LEU A 118 13.27 19.77 -21.46
N ARG A 119 12.13 20.18 -22.05
CA ARG A 119 11.05 20.88 -21.33
C ARG A 119 10.42 19.99 -20.26
N TYR A 120 10.14 18.73 -20.58
CA TYR A 120 9.70 17.73 -19.60
C TYR A 120 10.69 17.62 -18.45
N ALA A 121 12.00 17.48 -18.73
CA ALA A 121 13.00 17.32 -17.67
C ALA A 121 13.14 18.58 -16.80
N ALA A 122 12.97 19.77 -17.38
CA ALA A 122 12.91 21.02 -16.65
C ALA A 122 11.65 21.11 -15.77
N ALA A 123 10.50 20.65 -16.26
CA ALA A 123 9.26 20.57 -15.50
C ALA A 123 9.37 19.58 -14.32
N LEU A 124 9.96 18.41 -14.54
CA LEU A 124 10.24 17.42 -13.49
C LEU A 124 11.12 18.00 -12.37
N ARG A 125 12.15 18.79 -12.72
CA ARG A 125 12.97 19.52 -11.73
C ARG A 125 12.15 20.54 -10.93
N ALA A 126 11.16 21.19 -11.54
CA ALA A 126 10.27 22.12 -10.85
C ALA A 126 9.35 21.39 -9.85
N VAL A 127 8.84 20.20 -10.21
CA VAL A 127 8.10 19.32 -9.27
C VAL A 127 8.93 19.04 -8.02
N PHE A 128 10.18 18.56 -8.20
CA PHE A 128 11.07 18.26 -7.07
C PHE A 128 11.49 19.49 -6.25
N SER A 129 11.32 20.70 -6.80
CA SER A 129 11.58 21.96 -6.10
C SER A 129 10.32 22.52 -5.43
N GLY A 130 9.17 21.83 -5.54
CA GLY A 130 7.88 22.25 -4.98
C GLY A 130 7.11 23.27 -5.83
N ASP A 131 7.60 23.64 -7.01
CA ASP A 131 6.92 24.59 -7.91
C ASP A 131 6.02 23.87 -8.93
N VAL A 132 4.87 23.41 -8.42
CA VAL A 132 3.87 22.64 -9.19
C VAL A 132 3.30 23.45 -10.34
N ALA A 133 3.12 24.77 -10.19
CA ALA A 133 2.51 25.61 -11.22
C ALA A 133 3.44 25.76 -12.44
N THR A 134 4.72 26.02 -12.20
CA THR A 134 5.74 26.06 -13.27
C THR A 134 5.91 24.69 -13.90
N ALA A 135 5.90 23.61 -13.10
CA ALA A 135 5.95 22.25 -13.61
C ALA A 135 4.78 21.95 -14.56
N GLY A 136 3.55 22.24 -14.16
CA GLY A 136 2.36 22.03 -14.99
C GLY A 136 2.43 22.77 -16.34
N THR A 137 2.93 24.01 -16.33
CA THR A 137 3.16 24.77 -17.57
C THR A 137 4.19 24.07 -18.47
N GLY A 138 5.33 23.65 -17.89
CA GLY A 138 6.39 22.97 -18.65
C GLY A 138 5.96 21.61 -19.22
N PHE A 139 5.13 20.85 -18.50
CA PHE A 139 4.54 19.61 -19.01
C PHE A 139 3.55 19.89 -20.15
N GLY A 140 2.67 20.89 -20.01
CA GLY A 140 1.76 21.29 -21.08
C GLY A 140 2.49 21.74 -22.36
N GLU A 141 3.58 22.49 -22.23
CA GLU A 141 4.47 22.83 -23.37
C GLU A 141 5.06 21.57 -24.02
N ALA A 142 5.52 20.61 -23.21
CA ALA A 142 6.07 19.35 -23.69
C ALA A 142 5.02 18.49 -24.42
N VAL A 143 3.77 18.43 -23.92
CA VAL A 143 2.64 17.79 -24.60
C VAL A 143 2.42 18.42 -25.98
N GLY A 144 2.35 19.75 -26.07
CA GLY A 144 2.15 20.43 -27.35
C GLY A 144 3.27 20.18 -28.37
N ILE A 145 4.51 20.01 -27.91
CA ILE A 145 5.64 19.62 -28.78
C ILE A 145 5.50 18.15 -29.21
N GLY A 146 5.17 17.24 -28.29
CA GLY A 146 4.95 15.82 -28.57
C GLY A 146 3.87 15.60 -29.63
N GLU A 147 2.72 16.27 -29.50
CA GLU A 147 1.63 16.21 -30.48
C GLU A 147 2.03 16.76 -31.85
N ARG A 148 2.76 17.88 -31.88
CA ARG A 148 3.23 18.50 -33.13
C ARG A 148 4.16 17.58 -33.92
N PHE A 149 5.04 16.85 -33.23
CA PHE A 149 5.96 15.89 -33.84
C PHE A 149 5.41 14.45 -33.91
N ARG A 150 4.22 14.20 -33.37
CA ARG A 150 3.59 12.86 -33.26
C ARG A 150 4.48 11.85 -32.55
N ASP A 151 5.10 12.28 -31.45
CA ASP A 151 5.93 11.43 -30.61
C ASP A 151 5.09 10.94 -29.41
N PRO A 152 4.68 9.64 -29.42
CA PRO A 152 3.79 9.10 -28.39
C PRO A 152 4.47 9.02 -27.02
N GLU A 153 5.78 8.82 -26.98
CA GLU A 153 6.52 8.69 -25.73
C GLU A 153 6.59 10.02 -24.97
N LEU A 154 6.96 11.11 -25.66
CA LEU A 154 6.94 12.44 -25.06
C LEU A 154 5.53 12.84 -24.62
N THR A 155 4.55 12.62 -25.49
CA THR A 155 3.15 13.01 -25.22
C THR A 155 2.63 12.28 -23.99
N THR A 156 2.89 10.97 -23.88
CA THR A 156 2.46 10.15 -22.74
C THR A 156 3.11 10.59 -21.44
N LEU A 157 4.44 10.70 -21.40
CA LEU A 157 5.17 11.11 -20.19
C LEU A 157 4.73 12.51 -19.74
N ALA A 158 4.68 13.46 -20.67
CA ALA A 158 4.31 14.84 -20.35
C ALA A 158 2.84 14.96 -19.89
N ARG A 159 1.92 14.19 -20.47
CA ARG A 159 0.50 14.17 -20.06
C ARG A 159 0.31 13.60 -18.66
N ILE A 160 1.10 12.60 -18.27
CA ILE A 160 1.14 12.09 -16.89
C ILE A 160 1.62 13.19 -15.93
N GLY A 161 2.72 13.88 -16.27
CA GLY A 161 3.23 15.00 -15.48
C GLY A 161 2.23 16.15 -15.34
N GLU A 162 1.57 16.53 -16.43
CA GLU A 162 0.49 17.53 -16.43
C GLU A 162 -0.68 17.09 -15.54
N GLY A 163 -1.12 15.83 -15.67
CA GLY A 163 -2.18 15.25 -14.85
C GLY A 163 -1.87 15.28 -13.35
N ARG A 164 -0.64 14.92 -12.96
CA ARG A 164 -0.18 15.00 -11.56
C ARG A 164 -0.17 16.46 -11.06
N CYS A 165 0.30 17.41 -11.86
CA CYS A 165 0.28 18.82 -11.48
C CYS A 165 -1.14 19.36 -11.29
N LEU A 166 -2.08 18.99 -12.17
CA LEU A 166 -3.49 19.36 -12.02
C LEU A 166 -4.10 18.80 -10.72
N ILE A 167 -3.76 17.57 -10.36
CA ILE A 167 -4.20 16.97 -9.08
C ILE A 167 -3.69 17.81 -7.90
N TYR A 168 -2.41 18.14 -7.87
CA TYR A 168 -1.82 18.96 -6.80
C TYR A 168 -2.36 20.40 -6.76
N LEU A 169 -2.85 20.92 -7.88
CA LEU A 169 -3.51 22.23 -7.97
C LEU A 169 -5.02 22.18 -7.66
N GLY A 170 -5.56 21.01 -7.30
CA GLY A 170 -6.98 20.81 -6.95
C GLY A 170 -7.91 20.51 -8.12
N GLU A 171 -7.42 20.47 -9.36
CA GLU A 171 -8.18 20.07 -10.56
C GLU A 171 -8.23 18.53 -10.71
N ILE A 172 -8.59 17.82 -9.63
CA ILE A 172 -8.46 16.35 -9.49
C ILE A 172 -9.10 15.61 -10.66
N ARG A 173 -10.37 15.91 -11.00
CA ARG A 173 -11.10 15.21 -12.06
C ARG A 173 -10.40 15.32 -13.42
N ARG A 174 -9.89 16.51 -13.74
CA ARG A 174 -9.20 16.75 -15.01
C ARG A 174 -7.84 16.09 -15.02
N GLY A 175 -7.09 16.17 -13.91
CA GLY A 175 -5.81 15.51 -13.77
C GLY A 175 -5.92 13.99 -13.94
N VAL A 176 -6.87 13.35 -13.26
CA VAL A 176 -7.12 11.90 -13.41
C VAL A 176 -7.54 11.53 -14.84
N ALA A 177 -8.33 12.35 -15.52
CA ALA A 177 -8.67 12.09 -16.92
C ALA A 177 -7.45 12.07 -17.85
N LEU A 178 -6.46 12.95 -17.61
CA LEU A 178 -5.20 12.94 -18.34
C LEU A 178 -4.36 11.70 -18.03
N LEU A 179 -4.35 11.24 -16.77
CA LEU A 179 -3.69 10.00 -16.40
C LEU A 179 -4.32 8.80 -17.13
N ASP A 180 -5.65 8.69 -17.09
CA ASP A 180 -6.40 7.61 -17.75
C ASP A 180 -6.16 7.62 -19.27
N GLU A 181 -6.10 8.80 -19.90
CA GLU A 181 -5.78 8.95 -21.33
C GLU A 181 -4.35 8.49 -21.66
N ALA A 182 -3.36 8.91 -20.88
CA ALA A 182 -1.96 8.52 -21.10
C ALA A 182 -1.76 7.00 -20.97
N MET A 183 -2.48 6.36 -20.04
CA MET A 183 -2.41 4.91 -19.85
C MET A 183 -2.93 4.10 -21.05
N VAL A 184 -3.70 4.69 -21.96
CA VAL A 184 -4.11 4.03 -23.23
C VAL A 184 -2.89 3.73 -24.11
N ALA A 185 -1.99 4.71 -24.28
CA ALA A 185 -0.76 4.54 -25.06
C ALA A 185 0.19 3.50 -24.42
N VAL A 186 0.24 3.48 -23.08
CA VAL A 186 0.98 2.47 -22.31
C VAL A 186 0.43 1.08 -22.57
N GLY A 187 -0.89 0.89 -22.47
CA GLY A 187 -1.55 -0.39 -22.74
C GLY A 187 -1.42 -0.86 -24.18
N ALA A 188 -1.39 0.08 -25.14
CA ALA A 188 -1.18 -0.19 -26.56
C ALA A 188 0.30 -0.48 -26.92
N SER A 189 1.23 -0.44 -25.95
CA SER A 189 2.67 -0.63 -26.15
C SER A 189 3.28 0.38 -27.15
N GLU A 190 2.80 1.62 -27.14
CA GLU A 190 3.28 2.70 -28.02
C GLU A 190 4.52 3.43 -27.47
N VAL A 191 4.94 3.10 -26.24
CA VAL A 191 6.05 3.76 -25.52
C VAL A 191 7.10 2.73 -25.09
N SER A 192 8.32 3.18 -24.81
CA SER A 192 9.40 2.30 -24.37
C SER A 192 9.12 1.66 -22.99
N ALA A 193 9.78 0.55 -22.69
CA ALA A 193 9.65 -0.13 -21.39
C ALA A 193 10.04 0.76 -20.18
N ILE A 194 10.96 1.72 -20.39
CA ILE A 194 11.31 2.72 -19.39
C ILE A 194 10.11 3.63 -19.11
N ALA A 195 9.52 4.20 -20.16
CA ALA A 195 8.34 5.06 -20.04
C ALA A 195 7.13 4.31 -19.47
N THR A 196 6.92 3.05 -19.87
CA THR A 196 5.86 2.20 -19.30
C THR A 196 6.01 2.00 -17.80
N GLY A 197 7.21 1.65 -17.34
CA GLY A 197 7.47 1.44 -15.92
C GLY A 197 7.25 2.71 -15.09
N ASP A 198 7.73 3.85 -15.59
CA ASP A 198 7.54 5.17 -14.97
C ASP A 198 6.06 5.58 -14.92
N ALA A 199 5.33 5.36 -16.02
CA ALA A 199 3.92 5.68 -16.12
C ALA A 199 3.09 4.90 -15.10
N TYR A 200 3.28 3.58 -15.00
CA TYR A 200 2.59 2.77 -13.99
C TYR A 200 2.91 3.25 -12.58
N CYS A 201 4.18 3.49 -12.25
CA CYS A 201 4.55 3.96 -10.91
C CYS A 201 3.87 5.27 -10.55
N THR A 202 3.97 6.27 -11.44
CA THR A 202 3.45 7.62 -11.19
C THR A 202 1.92 7.64 -11.11
N VAL A 203 1.23 6.87 -11.95
CA VAL A 203 -0.24 6.81 -11.95
C VAL A 203 -0.76 6.04 -10.74
N ILE A 204 -0.15 4.90 -10.39
CA ILE A 204 -0.54 4.12 -9.21
C ILE A 204 -0.36 4.95 -7.93
N GLU A 205 0.77 5.64 -7.79
CA GLU A 205 1.04 6.54 -6.66
C GLU A 205 -0.03 7.64 -6.57
N GLY A 206 -0.34 8.31 -7.69
CA GLY A 206 -1.36 9.36 -7.72
C GLY A 206 -2.78 8.87 -7.39
N CYS A 207 -3.17 7.69 -7.87
CA CYS A 207 -4.44 7.06 -7.48
C CYS A 207 -4.45 6.71 -5.99
N HIS A 208 -3.34 6.18 -5.47
CA HIS A 208 -3.22 5.83 -4.06
C HIS A 208 -3.29 7.06 -3.14
N GLU A 209 -2.58 8.15 -3.47
CA GLU A 209 -2.64 9.43 -2.76
C GLU A 209 -4.08 9.95 -2.67
N LEU A 210 -4.84 9.82 -3.75
CA LEU A 210 -6.23 10.23 -3.84
C LEU A 210 -7.23 9.25 -3.23
N PHE A 211 -6.82 8.17 -2.57
CA PHE A 211 -7.75 7.16 -2.03
C PHE A 211 -8.62 6.47 -3.11
N ASP A 212 -8.17 6.44 -4.36
CA ASP A 212 -8.88 5.81 -5.47
C ASP A 212 -8.56 4.33 -5.57
N ILE A 213 -9.12 3.57 -4.63
CA ILE A 213 -8.86 2.14 -4.45
C ILE A 213 -9.14 1.34 -5.74
N ARG A 214 -10.18 1.72 -6.49
CA ARG A 214 -10.56 1.00 -7.71
C ARG A 214 -9.50 1.17 -8.79
N ARG A 215 -9.07 2.40 -9.08
CA ARG A 215 -8.01 2.62 -10.08
C ARG A 215 -6.67 2.06 -9.62
N THR A 216 -6.32 2.21 -8.34
CA THR A 216 -5.09 1.60 -7.80
C THR A 216 -5.10 0.08 -8.00
N HIS A 217 -6.24 -0.59 -7.79
CA HIS A 217 -6.36 -2.01 -8.07
C HIS A 217 -6.19 -2.35 -9.57
N GLU A 218 -6.91 -1.65 -10.45
CA GLU A 218 -6.86 -1.86 -11.90
C GLU A 218 -5.43 -1.72 -12.43
N TRP A 219 -4.73 -0.65 -12.03
CA TRP A 219 -3.38 -0.37 -12.51
C TRP A 219 -2.30 -1.24 -11.86
N THR A 220 -2.41 -1.60 -10.58
CA THR A 220 -1.47 -2.56 -9.96
C THR A 220 -1.59 -3.96 -10.55
N ALA A 221 -2.81 -4.38 -10.93
CA ALA A 221 -3.02 -5.64 -11.63
C ALA A 221 -2.42 -5.62 -13.06
N ALA A 222 -2.68 -4.56 -13.83
CA ALA A 222 -2.12 -4.37 -15.17
C ALA A 222 -0.58 -4.31 -15.14
N PHE A 223 -0.02 -3.57 -14.18
CA PHE A 223 1.43 -3.49 -13.97
C PHE A 223 2.05 -4.86 -13.64
N SER A 224 1.37 -5.64 -12.80
CA SER A 224 1.83 -6.98 -12.43
C SER A 224 1.86 -7.91 -13.64
N HIS A 225 0.82 -7.89 -14.46
CA HIS A 225 0.77 -8.66 -15.70
C HIS A 225 1.89 -8.24 -16.68
N TRP A 226 2.13 -6.94 -16.82
CA TRP A 226 3.24 -6.42 -17.64
C TRP A 226 4.61 -6.89 -17.12
N CYS A 227 4.78 -6.93 -15.79
CA CYS A 227 5.98 -7.44 -15.14
C CYS A 227 6.16 -8.94 -15.36
N GLU A 228 5.12 -9.76 -15.27
CA GLU A 228 5.20 -11.22 -15.45
C GLU A 228 5.77 -11.61 -16.82
N GLY A 229 5.49 -10.81 -17.85
CA GLY A 229 6.08 -10.98 -19.19
C GLY A 229 7.58 -10.69 -19.28
N GLN A 230 8.18 -10.04 -18.27
CA GLN A 230 9.56 -9.57 -18.27
C GLN A 230 10.28 -9.89 -16.95
N PRO A 231 10.59 -11.16 -16.66
CA PRO A 231 11.09 -11.58 -15.34
C PRO A 231 12.38 -10.88 -14.91
N GLU A 232 13.25 -10.55 -15.86
CA GLU A 232 14.56 -9.89 -15.66
C GLU A 232 14.46 -8.39 -15.33
N LEU A 233 13.26 -7.80 -15.43
CA LEU A 233 13.02 -6.40 -15.04
C LEU A 233 13.20 -6.22 -13.52
N VAL A 234 14.06 -5.28 -13.12
CA VAL A 234 14.34 -4.98 -11.71
C VAL A 234 13.70 -3.65 -11.29
N LEU A 235 13.82 -2.61 -12.13
CA LEU A 235 13.24 -1.30 -11.83
C LEU A 235 11.70 -1.34 -11.76
N TYR A 236 11.13 -0.33 -11.10
CA TYR A 236 9.67 -0.06 -11.00
C TYR A 236 8.87 -1.07 -10.17
N ARG A 237 9.45 -2.21 -9.79
CA ARG A 237 8.72 -3.25 -9.04
C ARG A 237 8.52 -2.92 -7.57
N GLY A 238 9.46 -2.23 -6.91
CA GLY A 238 9.43 -2.10 -5.45
C GLY A 238 8.17 -1.44 -4.88
N GLU A 239 7.95 -0.16 -5.18
CA GLU A 239 6.81 0.59 -4.63
C GLU A 239 5.45 0.12 -5.16
N CYS A 240 5.36 -0.22 -6.46
CA CYS A 240 4.12 -0.73 -7.02
C CYS A 240 3.65 -2.03 -6.33
N LEU A 241 4.59 -2.90 -5.91
CA LEU A 241 4.27 -4.08 -5.11
C LEU A 241 3.77 -3.72 -3.71
N VAL A 242 4.28 -2.64 -3.09
CA VAL A 242 3.77 -2.14 -1.81
C VAL A 242 2.34 -1.63 -1.96
N HIS A 243 2.03 -0.83 -2.98
CA HIS A 243 0.65 -0.38 -3.23
C HIS A 243 -0.29 -1.55 -3.53
N ARG A 244 0.19 -2.58 -4.23
CA ARG A 244 -0.58 -3.81 -4.42
C ARG A 244 -0.85 -4.51 -3.07
N ALA A 245 0.14 -4.58 -2.19
CA ALA A 245 -0.04 -5.13 -0.85
C ALA A 245 -1.06 -4.33 -0.02
N GLU A 246 -1.09 -3.00 -0.12
CA GLU A 246 -2.10 -2.14 0.53
C GLU A 246 -3.52 -2.45 0.01
N VAL A 247 -3.68 -2.61 -1.31
CA VAL A 247 -4.97 -3.01 -1.91
C VAL A 247 -5.38 -4.41 -1.46
N LEU A 248 -4.45 -5.38 -1.43
CA LEU A 248 -4.72 -6.75 -0.97
C LEU A 248 -5.07 -6.78 0.52
N GLN A 249 -4.41 -5.97 1.35
CA GLN A 249 -4.73 -5.79 2.76
C GLN A 249 -6.19 -5.31 2.91
N LEU A 250 -6.55 -4.23 2.22
CA LEU A 250 -7.91 -3.67 2.27
C LEU A 250 -8.94 -4.72 1.80
N ARG A 251 -8.62 -5.51 0.78
CA ARG A 251 -9.49 -6.56 0.23
C ARG A 251 -9.57 -7.84 1.05
N GLY A 252 -8.87 -7.92 2.17
CA GLY A 252 -8.87 -9.09 3.04
C GLY A 252 -7.98 -10.25 2.57
N ALA A 253 -7.23 -10.08 1.48
CA ALA A 253 -6.26 -11.05 0.98
C ALA A 253 -4.92 -10.91 1.74
N TRP A 254 -4.96 -11.04 3.07
CA TRP A 254 -3.84 -10.68 3.95
C TRP A 254 -2.60 -11.56 3.78
N SER A 255 -2.77 -12.83 3.45
CA SER A 255 -1.65 -13.73 3.12
C SER A 255 -0.95 -13.30 1.84
N ASP A 256 -1.71 -13.01 0.78
CA ASP A 256 -1.17 -12.52 -0.50
C ASP A 256 -0.50 -11.16 -0.32
N ALA A 257 -1.07 -10.29 0.52
CA ALA A 257 -0.47 -9.00 0.86
C ALA A 257 0.91 -9.16 1.52
N LEU A 258 1.07 -10.10 2.46
CA LEU A 258 2.36 -10.41 3.07
C LEU A 258 3.36 -10.96 2.03
N GLU A 259 2.91 -11.83 1.11
CA GLU A 259 3.77 -12.30 0.03
C GLU A 259 4.27 -11.16 -0.87
N GLU A 260 3.39 -10.21 -1.22
CA GLU A 260 3.79 -9.05 -2.02
C GLU A 260 4.78 -8.14 -1.27
N VAL A 261 4.59 -7.94 0.04
CA VAL A 261 5.56 -7.24 0.89
C VAL A 261 6.93 -7.93 0.84
N GLU A 262 6.99 -9.25 1.02
CA GLU A 262 8.26 -9.98 0.99
C GLU A 262 8.91 -9.94 -0.40
N ARG A 263 8.11 -9.96 -1.48
CA ARG A 263 8.61 -9.78 -2.85
C ARG A 263 9.18 -8.38 -3.10
N ALA A 264 8.57 -7.34 -2.51
CA ALA A 264 9.07 -5.97 -2.57
C ALA A 264 10.39 -5.83 -1.81
N LEU A 265 10.48 -6.39 -0.60
CA LEU A 265 11.68 -6.38 0.24
C LEU A 265 12.85 -7.14 -0.42
N ALA A 266 12.57 -8.24 -1.10
CA ALA A 266 13.60 -9.01 -1.83
C ALA A 266 14.17 -8.26 -3.06
N ARG A 267 13.51 -7.19 -3.52
CA ARG A 267 13.82 -6.46 -4.77
C ARG A 267 14.21 -5.01 -4.53
N ILE A 268 14.64 -4.67 -3.32
CA ILE A 268 15.11 -3.32 -2.97
C ILE A 268 16.33 -2.95 -3.83
N ALA A 269 16.17 -1.96 -4.70
CA ALA A 269 17.23 -1.34 -5.47
C ALA A 269 17.58 0.06 -4.89
N ASP A 270 18.85 0.44 -4.94
CA ASP A 270 19.36 1.79 -4.60
C ASP A 270 19.01 2.76 -5.76
N PRO A 271 18.44 3.97 -5.53
CA PRO A 271 18.28 4.71 -4.27
C PRO A 271 16.89 4.74 -3.63
N ALA A 272 15.88 4.12 -4.25
CA ALA A 272 14.54 4.03 -3.65
C ALA A 272 14.47 3.12 -2.41
N GLY A 273 15.60 2.47 -2.06
CA GLY A 273 15.67 1.43 -1.06
C GLY A 273 15.08 1.80 0.31
N PRO A 274 15.48 2.91 0.96
CA PRO A 274 14.94 3.30 2.27
C PRO A 274 13.43 3.58 2.24
N ARG A 275 12.95 4.23 1.18
CA ARG A 275 11.55 4.61 1.01
C ARG A 275 10.65 3.39 0.83
N ILE A 276 11.02 2.48 -0.08
CA ILE A 276 10.30 1.23 -0.33
C ILE A 276 10.36 0.34 0.92
N LEU A 277 11.52 0.23 1.56
CA LEU A 277 11.69 -0.52 2.80
C LEU A 277 10.76 -0.01 3.91
N GLY A 278 10.71 1.31 4.11
CA GLY A 278 9.83 1.94 5.08
C GLY A 278 8.35 1.66 4.79
N ALA A 279 7.91 1.82 3.54
CA ALA A 279 6.53 1.57 3.14
C ALA A 279 6.15 0.08 3.28
N ALA A 280 6.99 -0.84 2.79
CA ALA A 280 6.76 -2.28 2.88
C ALA A 280 6.68 -2.77 4.34
N THR A 281 7.58 -2.28 5.20
CA THR A 281 7.58 -2.64 6.63
C THR A 281 6.40 -2.02 7.38
N TYR A 282 5.92 -0.85 6.98
CA TYR A 282 4.69 -0.27 7.50
C TYR A 282 3.48 -1.17 7.21
N VAL A 283 3.29 -1.58 5.96
CA VAL A 283 2.19 -2.49 5.56
C VAL A 283 2.25 -3.82 6.30
N ARG A 284 3.46 -4.37 6.48
CA ARG A 284 3.66 -5.56 7.33
C ARG A 284 3.20 -5.33 8.78
N GLY A 285 3.48 -4.15 9.33
CA GLY A 285 3.03 -3.74 10.66
C GLY A 285 1.50 -3.69 10.76
N GLU A 286 0.82 -3.16 9.75
CA GLU A 286 -0.65 -3.13 9.70
C GLU A 286 -1.24 -4.55 9.64
N LEU A 287 -0.70 -5.41 8.78
CA LEU A 287 -1.15 -6.81 8.65
C LEU A 287 -0.98 -7.59 9.97
N HIS A 288 0.16 -7.45 10.63
CA HIS A 288 0.37 -8.06 11.95
C HIS A 288 -0.59 -7.49 13.01
N ARG A 289 -0.83 -6.16 13.00
CA ARG A 289 -1.76 -5.51 13.93
C ARG A 289 -3.18 -6.06 13.76
N LEU A 290 -3.67 -6.14 12.52
CA LEU A 290 -5.00 -6.66 12.19
C LEU A 290 -5.18 -8.14 12.58
N ARG A 291 -4.10 -8.93 12.51
CA ARG A 291 -4.09 -10.35 12.93
C ARG A 291 -3.94 -10.57 14.44
N GLY A 292 -3.69 -9.51 15.22
CA GLY A 292 -3.42 -9.62 16.66
C GLY A 292 -1.98 -9.99 17.02
N GLU A 293 -1.07 -9.97 16.05
CA GLU A 293 0.36 -10.30 16.21
C GLU A 293 1.15 -9.07 16.69
N PHE A 294 0.75 -8.52 17.84
CA PHE A 294 1.16 -7.18 18.29
C PHE A 294 2.66 -6.96 18.48
N VAL A 295 3.40 -8.01 18.88
CA VAL A 295 4.86 -7.93 19.05
C VAL A 295 5.55 -7.74 17.69
N ASP A 296 5.07 -8.44 16.67
CA ASP A 296 5.62 -8.36 15.31
C ASP A 296 5.17 -7.07 14.61
N ALA A 297 3.93 -6.63 14.86
CA ALA A 297 3.46 -5.31 14.44
C ALA A 297 4.37 -4.20 14.97
N GLU A 298 4.67 -4.20 16.27
CA GLU A 298 5.53 -3.18 16.88
C GLU A 298 6.96 -3.21 16.30
N ARG A 299 7.51 -4.39 16.05
CA ARG A 299 8.82 -4.55 15.41
C ARG A 299 8.82 -3.97 13.99
N ALA A 300 7.77 -4.22 13.22
CA ALA A 300 7.65 -3.76 11.85
C ALA A 300 7.50 -2.22 11.78
N TYR A 301 6.67 -1.62 12.64
CA TYR A 301 6.56 -0.15 12.73
C TYR A 301 7.87 0.52 13.15
N ARG A 302 8.63 -0.07 14.08
CA ARG A 302 9.97 0.44 14.44
C ARG A 302 10.92 0.37 13.26
N ALA A 303 10.94 -0.74 12.52
CA ALA A 303 11.76 -0.87 11.32
C ALA A 303 11.40 0.16 10.25
N ALA A 304 10.11 0.49 10.07
CA ALA A 304 9.68 1.57 9.20
C ALA A 304 10.20 2.94 9.68
N SER A 305 10.08 3.22 10.98
CA SER A 305 10.57 4.45 11.59
C SER A 305 12.10 4.61 11.49
N ASP A 306 12.86 3.52 11.66
CA ASP A 306 14.34 3.52 11.60
C ASP A 306 14.87 3.97 10.23
N VAL A 307 14.07 3.82 9.17
CA VAL A 307 14.39 4.26 7.80
C VAL A 307 13.64 5.53 7.38
N GLY A 308 13.02 6.24 8.33
CA GLY A 308 12.41 7.55 8.13
C GLY A 308 10.95 7.54 7.67
N ARG A 309 10.27 6.39 7.65
CA ARG A 309 8.82 6.33 7.41
C ARG A 309 8.07 6.57 8.70
N GLU A 310 7.25 7.63 8.76
CA GLU A 310 6.35 7.91 9.88
C GLU A 310 5.44 6.69 10.16
N PRO A 311 5.53 6.07 11.36
CA PRO A 311 4.74 4.87 11.69
C PRO A 311 3.32 5.17 12.18
N GLN A 312 2.92 6.44 12.26
CA GLN A 312 1.53 6.82 12.55
C GLN A 312 0.67 6.79 11.27
N PRO A 313 -0.63 6.44 11.37
CA PRO A 313 -1.40 6.19 12.60
C PRO A 313 -1.28 4.76 13.16
N GLY A 314 -0.58 3.85 12.48
CA GLY A 314 -0.51 2.42 12.82
C GLY A 314 -0.05 2.13 14.25
N VAL A 315 0.93 2.87 14.78
CA VAL A 315 1.38 2.71 16.17
C VAL A 315 0.32 3.16 17.17
N ALA A 316 -0.39 4.27 16.93
CA ALA A 316 -1.47 4.70 17.83
C ALA A 316 -2.62 3.69 17.85
N LEU A 317 -3.00 3.15 16.69
CA LEU A 317 -3.99 2.06 16.59
C LEU A 317 -3.51 0.78 17.28
N LEU A 318 -2.21 0.47 17.23
CA LEU A 318 -1.65 -0.65 17.98
C LEU A 318 -1.75 -0.42 19.50
N ARG A 319 -1.54 0.82 19.97
CA ARG A 319 -1.72 1.14 21.41
C ARG A 319 -3.17 1.04 21.83
N LEU A 320 -4.09 1.49 21.00
CA LEU A 320 -5.52 1.30 21.24
C LEU A 320 -5.88 -0.19 21.36
N ALA A 321 -5.40 -1.03 20.43
CA ALA A 321 -5.63 -2.48 20.48
C ALA A 321 -5.01 -3.18 21.70
N GLN A 322 -4.05 -2.54 22.37
CA GLN A 322 -3.43 -2.99 23.62
C GLN A 322 -4.10 -2.41 24.87
N ASP A 323 -5.25 -1.73 24.73
CA ASP A 323 -5.98 -1.03 25.80
C ASP A 323 -5.15 0.12 26.44
N ARG A 324 -4.22 0.71 25.69
CA ARG A 324 -3.37 1.84 26.11
C ARG A 324 -3.89 3.14 25.52
N VAL A 325 -5.12 3.48 25.87
CA VAL A 325 -5.90 4.58 25.29
C VAL A 325 -5.22 5.94 25.47
N ASP A 326 -4.67 6.22 26.66
CA ASP A 326 -3.97 7.46 26.97
C ASP A 326 -2.74 7.68 26.07
N VAL A 327 -1.97 6.62 25.82
CA VAL A 327 -0.80 6.66 24.94
C VAL A 327 -1.22 6.83 23.47
N ALA A 328 -2.31 6.17 23.06
CA ALA A 328 -2.84 6.30 21.71
C ALA A 328 -3.33 7.74 21.43
N ASP A 329 -4.11 8.31 22.35
CA ASP A 329 -4.67 9.66 22.27
C ASP A 329 -3.59 10.74 22.15
N ALA A 330 -2.59 10.69 23.03
CA ALA A 330 -1.47 11.64 22.99
C ALA A 330 -0.70 11.56 21.65
N ALA A 331 -0.48 10.35 21.14
CA ALA A 331 0.26 10.15 19.88
C ALA A 331 -0.53 10.63 18.65
N ILE A 332 -1.82 10.30 18.56
CA ILE A 332 -2.62 10.66 17.39
C ILE A 332 -2.94 12.16 17.34
N ARG A 333 -3.13 12.82 18.49
CA ARG A 333 -3.30 14.29 18.55
C ARG A 333 -2.10 15.04 18.01
N ARG A 334 -0.89 14.63 18.41
CA ARG A 334 0.36 15.20 17.87
C ARG A 334 0.44 15.00 16.36
N SER A 335 0.17 13.77 15.89
CA SER A 335 0.28 13.42 14.47
C SER A 335 -0.74 14.16 13.60
N LEU A 336 -1.98 14.31 14.06
CA LEU A 336 -3.01 15.09 13.36
C LEU A 336 -2.68 16.60 13.38
N HIS A 337 -2.03 17.11 14.42
CA HIS A 337 -1.59 18.51 14.46
C HIS A 337 -0.45 18.80 13.47
N GLU A 338 0.46 17.84 13.29
CA GLU A 338 1.57 17.92 12.33
C GLU A 338 1.11 17.70 10.87
N ALA A 339 -0.09 17.12 10.65
CA ALA A 339 -0.66 16.89 9.33
C ALA A 339 -1.31 18.17 8.74
N GLU A 340 -0.50 18.94 8.01
CA GLU A 340 -0.92 20.20 7.37
C GLU A 340 -1.62 20.01 6.02
N ASP A 341 -1.23 19.01 5.23
CA ASP A 341 -1.81 18.79 3.90
C ASP A 341 -3.13 17.99 3.96
N PRO A 342 -4.10 18.26 3.06
CA PRO A 342 -5.41 17.61 3.08
C PRO A 342 -5.40 16.08 2.99
N ILE A 343 -4.42 15.50 2.26
CA ILE A 343 -4.36 14.06 2.01
C ILE A 343 -3.87 13.34 3.26
N THR A 344 -2.73 13.76 3.83
CA THR A 344 -2.21 13.21 5.08
C THR A 344 -3.20 13.41 6.21
N ARG A 345 -3.85 14.57 6.26
CA ARG A 345 -4.88 14.87 7.26
C ARG A 345 -6.07 13.93 7.16
N ALA A 346 -6.60 13.69 5.95
CA ALA A 346 -7.68 12.72 5.72
C ALA A 346 -7.30 11.30 6.17
N ARG A 347 -6.04 10.87 5.98
CA ARG A 347 -5.54 9.56 6.47
C ARG A 347 -5.57 9.43 7.99
N MET A 348 -5.41 10.54 8.72
CA MET A 348 -5.33 10.54 10.17
C MET A 348 -6.70 10.65 10.85
N LEU A 349 -7.69 11.30 10.22
CA LEU A 349 -8.97 11.64 10.85
C LEU A 349 -9.79 10.41 11.27
N GLY A 350 -9.82 9.35 10.46
CA GLY A 350 -10.52 8.11 10.84
C GLY A 350 -9.96 7.47 12.12
N PRO A 351 -8.68 7.10 12.15
CA PRO A 351 -8.01 6.62 13.36
C PRO A 351 -8.11 7.58 14.55
N TYR A 352 -8.04 8.89 14.30
CA TYR A 352 -8.23 9.90 15.33
C TYR A 352 -9.60 9.79 16.00
N VAL A 353 -10.69 9.79 15.21
CA VAL A 353 -12.07 9.65 15.73
C VAL A 353 -12.21 8.41 16.61
N GLU A 354 -11.71 7.26 16.15
CA GLU A 354 -11.76 6.02 16.91
C GLU A 354 -11.05 6.12 18.27
N ILE A 355 -9.84 6.69 18.28
CA ILE A 355 -9.02 6.80 19.49
C ILE A 355 -9.62 7.81 20.48
N VAL A 356 -10.07 8.99 20.02
CA VAL A 356 -10.62 10.01 20.94
C VAL A 356 -11.97 9.58 21.52
N LEU A 357 -12.77 8.79 20.78
CA LEU A 357 -13.97 8.18 21.33
C LEU A 357 -13.64 7.17 22.44
N ALA A 358 -12.60 6.34 22.25
CA ALA A 358 -12.14 5.43 23.30
C ALA A 358 -11.62 6.19 24.54
N ALA A 359 -11.04 7.39 24.35
CA ALA A 359 -10.64 8.29 25.43
C ALA A 359 -11.83 9.05 26.08
N GLY A 360 -13.04 8.93 25.52
CA GLY A 360 -14.25 9.59 26.01
C GLY A 360 -14.44 11.03 25.54
N ASP A 361 -13.65 11.53 24.59
CA ASP A 361 -13.73 12.88 24.04
C ASP A 361 -14.61 12.90 22.77
N VAL A 362 -15.93 12.87 23.00
CA VAL A 362 -16.95 12.84 21.94
C VAL A 362 -16.98 14.14 21.12
N ASP A 363 -16.67 15.27 21.74
CA ASP A 363 -16.63 16.57 21.03
C ASP A 363 -15.48 16.62 20.04
N ALA A 364 -14.28 16.17 20.42
CA ALA A 364 -13.17 16.06 19.47
C ALA A 364 -13.47 15.09 18.33
N ALA A 365 -14.13 13.97 18.64
CA ALA A 365 -14.55 12.98 17.64
C ALA A 365 -15.50 13.60 16.61
N ARG A 366 -16.51 14.35 17.07
CA ARG A 366 -17.48 15.03 16.19
C ARG A 366 -16.78 16.05 15.29
N VAL A 367 -15.92 16.90 15.85
CA VAL A 367 -15.18 17.90 15.07
C VAL A 367 -14.32 17.24 13.97
N ALA A 368 -13.61 16.16 14.31
CA ALA A 368 -12.80 15.43 13.34
C ALA A 368 -13.65 14.70 12.28
N SER A 369 -14.81 14.16 12.65
CA SER A 369 -15.75 13.55 11.71
C SER A 369 -16.34 14.58 10.74
N ASP A 370 -16.67 15.78 11.22
CA ASP A 370 -17.17 16.89 10.39
C ASP A 370 -16.08 17.37 9.42
N GLU A 371 -14.84 17.50 9.90
CA GLU A 371 -13.69 17.84 9.05
C GLU A 371 -13.44 16.79 7.95
N LEU A 372 -13.51 15.50 8.31
CA LEU A 372 -13.36 14.41 7.34
C LEU A 372 -14.44 14.48 6.26
N ALA A 373 -15.67 14.83 6.61
CA ALA A 373 -16.77 14.97 5.65
C ALA A 373 -16.52 16.09 4.64
N VAL A 374 -15.91 17.20 5.05
CA VAL A 374 -15.52 18.29 4.15
C VAL A 374 -14.46 17.81 3.16
N LEU A 375 -13.40 17.17 3.65
CA LEU A 375 -12.32 16.63 2.80
C LEU A 375 -12.83 15.54 1.85
N ALA A 376 -13.72 14.67 2.32
CA ALA A 376 -14.35 13.64 1.49
C ALA A 376 -15.15 14.24 0.33
N ALA A 377 -15.88 15.34 0.57
CA ALA A 377 -16.64 16.02 -0.48
C ALA A 377 -15.74 16.70 -1.54
N GLU A 378 -14.59 17.23 -1.12
CA GLU A 378 -13.60 17.84 -2.03
C GLU A 378 -12.88 16.79 -2.89
N LEU A 379 -12.41 15.71 -2.26
CA LEU A 379 -11.68 14.64 -2.93
C LEU A 379 -12.63 13.75 -3.76
N ASN A 380 -13.88 13.59 -3.31
CA ASN A 380 -14.99 12.87 -3.96
C ASN A 380 -14.61 11.42 -4.33
N GLN A 381 -14.30 10.64 -3.30
CA GLN A 381 -13.78 9.27 -3.43
C GLN A 381 -14.60 8.27 -2.61
N PRO A 382 -15.00 7.12 -3.19
CA PRO A 382 -15.85 6.15 -2.50
C PRO A 382 -15.28 5.66 -1.16
N PHE A 383 -13.95 5.53 -1.05
CA PHE A 383 -13.28 5.18 0.20
C PHE A 383 -13.56 6.20 1.31
N LEU A 384 -13.43 7.49 1.00
CA LEU A 384 -13.65 8.57 1.97
C LEU A 384 -15.13 8.73 2.32
N ASP A 385 -16.04 8.47 1.39
CA ASP A 385 -17.48 8.46 1.66
C ASP A 385 -17.84 7.36 2.67
N ALA A 386 -17.30 6.15 2.46
CA ALA A 386 -17.49 5.02 3.37
C ALA A 386 -16.86 5.29 4.75
N LEU A 387 -15.65 5.87 4.79
CA LEU A 387 -14.97 6.26 6.02
C LEU A 387 -15.75 7.32 6.80
N THR A 388 -16.21 8.37 6.12
CA THR A 388 -17.01 9.45 6.72
C THR A 388 -18.28 8.92 7.33
N ALA A 389 -19.01 8.06 6.59
CA ALA A 389 -20.23 7.43 7.10
C ALA A 389 -19.96 6.53 8.31
N HIS A 390 -18.83 5.82 8.32
CA HIS A 390 -18.42 4.97 9.44
C HIS A 390 -18.14 5.83 10.68
N MET A 391 -17.32 6.87 10.55
CA MET A 391 -16.95 7.77 11.65
C MET A 391 -18.15 8.52 12.20
N THR A 392 -19.02 9.02 11.32
CA THR A 392 -20.29 9.65 11.71
C THR A 392 -21.15 8.69 12.53
N GLY A 393 -21.24 7.43 12.12
CA GLY A 393 -21.97 6.39 12.84
C GLY A 393 -21.42 6.13 14.25
N MET A 394 -20.10 6.09 14.40
CA MET A 394 -19.45 5.94 15.72
C MET A 394 -19.74 7.12 16.64
N VAL A 395 -19.64 8.36 16.12
CA VAL A 395 -19.96 9.57 16.88
C VAL A 395 -21.42 9.59 17.32
N LEU A 396 -22.35 9.23 16.43
CA LEU A 396 -23.78 9.20 16.77
C LEU A 396 -24.13 8.14 17.81
N LEU A 397 -23.46 6.97 17.81
CA LEU A 397 -23.58 5.99 18.89
C LEU A 397 -23.11 6.57 20.23
N ALA A 398 -21.98 7.29 20.25
CA ALA A 398 -21.45 7.92 21.46
C ALA A 398 -22.33 9.07 21.98
N LEU A 399 -23.09 9.73 21.09
CA LEU A 399 -24.09 10.74 21.42
C LEU A 399 -25.46 10.17 21.79
N GLU A 400 -25.59 8.84 21.90
CA GLU A 400 -26.85 8.14 22.19
C GLU A 400 -27.95 8.41 21.14
N ASP A 401 -27.59 8.63 19.87
CA ASP A 401 -28.51 8.66 18.72
C ASP A 401 -28.38 7.37 17.87
N PRO A 402 -28.98 6.26 18.32
CA PRO A 402 -28.88 4.99 17.60
C PRO A 402 -29.65 5.00 16.27
N THR A 403 -30.63 5.89 16.09
CA THR A 403 -31.39 6.00 14.83
C THR A 403 -30.51 6.62 13.75
N GLY A 404 -29.89 7.76 14.05
CA GLY A 404 -28.92 8.40 13.16
C GLY A 404 -27.73 7.49 12.87
N ALA A 405 -27.19 6.85 13.91
CA ALA A 405 -26.08 5.92 13.77
C ALA A 405 -26.39 4.77 12.81
N LEU A 406 -27.55 4.12 12.95
CA LEU A 406 -27.94 3.00 12.09
C LEU A 406 -27.98 3.40 10.60
N VAL A 407 -28.51 4.60 10.30
CA VAL A 407 -28.55 5.11 8.91
C VAL A 407 -27.14 5.34 8.37
N ALA A 408 -26.27 5.99 9.15
CA ALA A 408 -24.90 6.26 8.75
C ALA A 408 -24.10 4.96 8.54
N LEU A 409 -24.19 4.02 9.48
CA LEU A 409 -23.44 2.77 9.45
C LEU A 409 -23.90 1.82 8.33
N ARG A 410 -25.18 1.81 7.95
CA ARG A 410 -25.65 1.07 6.76
C ARG A 410 -25.09 1.63 5.46
N ARG A 411 -24.93 2.96 5.37
CA ARG A 411 -24.25 3.60 4.24
C ARG A 411 -22.78 3.21 4.21
N ALA A 412 -22.11 3.26 5.38
CA ALA A 412 -20.72 2.82 5.52
C ALA A 412 -20.55 1.36 5.07
N TRP A 413 -21.38 0.44 5.59
CA TRP A 413 -21.35 -0.97 5.21
C TRP A 413 -21.52 -1.21 3.71
N THR A 414 -22.43 -0.47 3.07
CA THR A 414 -22.64 -0.54 1.62
C THR A 414 -21.39 -0.04 0.88
N GLY A 415 -20.85 1.11 1.26
CA GLY A 415 -19.62 1.66 0.66
C GLY A 415 -18.41 0.74 0.80
N TRP A 416 -18.20 0.16 2.00
CA TRP A 416 -17.13 -0.81 2.23
C TRP A 416 -17.29 -2.06 1.37
N ARG A 417 -18.51 -2.58 1.21
CA ARG A 417 -18.76 -3.71 0.31
C ARG A 417 -18.50 -3.36 -1.15
N ASP A 418 -18.90 -2.19 -1.59
CA ASP A 418 -18.76 -1.76 -2.99
C ASP A 418 -17.28 -1.62 -3.40
N ILE A 419 -16.41 -1.21 -2.47
CA ILE A 419 -14.95 -1.18 -2.69
C ILE A 419 -14.23 -2.47 -2.29
N GLN A 420 -14.99 -3.50 -1.89
CA GLN A 420 -14.49 -4.82 -1.48
C GLN A 420 -13.57 -4.75 -0.26
N ALA A 421 -13.93 -4.01 0.78
CA ALA A 421 -13.21 -3.89 2.05
C ALA A 421 -13.90 -4.73 3.16
N PRO A 422 -13.69 -6.07 3.21
CA PRO A 422 -14.45 -6.97 4.08
C PRO A 422 -14.21 -6.74 5.58
N HIS A 423 -13.00 -6.33 5.98
CA HIS A 423 -12.70 -6.06 7.40
C HIS A 423 -13.49 -4.85 7.90
N GLU A 424 -13.44 -3.75 7.16
CA GLU A 424 -14.14 -2.51 7.45
C GLU A 424 -15.67 -2.68 7.36
N ALA A 425 -16.14 -3.49 6.41
CA ALA A 425 -17.55 -3.87 6.31
C ALA A 425 -17.99 -4.66 7.55
N ALA A 426 -17.20 -5.62 8.03
CA ALA A 426 -17.51 -6.38 9.25
C ALA A 426 -17.49 -5.48 10.50
N ARG A 427 -16.55 -4.54 10.61
CA ARG A 427 -16.53 -3.53 11.69
C ARG A 427 -17.80 -2.68 11.69
N ALA A 428 -18.25 -2.22 10.52
CA ALA A 428 -19.50 -1.47 10.41
C ALA A 428 -20.71 -2.29 10.91
N ARG A 429 -20.72 -3.60 10.65
CA ARG A 429 -21.80 -4.49 11.13
C ARG A 429 -21.84 -4.65 12.64
N VAL A 430 -20.68 -4.71 13.31
CA VAL A 430 -20.64 -4.69 14.79
C VAL A 430 -21.29 -3.41 15.32
N LEU A 431 -20.98 -2.26 14.73
CA LEU A 431 -21.60 -1.00 15.14
C LEU A 431 -23.10 -0.92 14.81
N ILE A 432 -23.52 -1.49 13.66
CA ILE A 432 -24.95 -1.65 13.33
C ILE A 432 -25.64 -2.48 14.41
N ALA A 433 -25.01 -3.56 14.87
CA ALA A 433 -25.56 -4.39 15.93
C ALA A 433 -25.76 -3.62 17.24
N LEU A 434 -24.82 -2.75 17.61
CA LEU A 434 -24.95 -1.87 18.78
C LEU A 434 -26.13 -0.90 18.62
N ALA A 435 -26.30 -0.30 17.44
CA ALA A 435 -27.43 0.56 17.14
C ALA A 435 -28.78 -0.20 17.22
N CYS A 436 -28.86 -1.40 16.61
CA CYS A 436 -30.06 -2.25 16.68
C CYS A 436 -30.42 -2.60 18.12
N ARG A 437 -29.43 -2.98 18.94
CA ARG A 437 -29.63 -3.27 20.38
C ARG A 437 -30.18 -2.06 21.14
N ALA A 438 -29.63 -0.87 20.91
CA ALA A 438 -30.10 0.36 21.54
C ALA A 438 -31.54 0.73 21.12
N LEU A 439 -31.97 0.30 19.94
CA LEU A 439 -33.34 0.44 19.44
C LEU A 439 -34.29 -0.67 19.91
N GLY A 440 -33.80 -1.67 20.64
CA GLY A 440 -34.59 -2.82 21.10
C GLY A 440 -34.73 -3.95 20.08
N ASP A 441 -34.00 -3.91 18.96
CA ASP A 441 -33.94 -4.96 17.94
C ASP A 441 -32.83 -5.98 18.28
N ALA A 442 -33.13 -6.87 19.23
CA ALA A 442 -32.19 -7.89 19.70
C ALA A 442 -31.84 -8.91 18.61
N ASP A 443 -32.83 -9.39 17.86
CA ASP A 443 -32.63 -10.36 16.78
C ASP A 443 -31.75 -9.77 15.66
N GLY A 444 -32.03 -8.52 15.26
CA GLY A 444 -31.19 -7.80 14.31
C GLY A 444 -29.77 -7.56 14.84
N SER A 445 -29.61 -7.29 16.13
CA SER A 445 -28.27 -7.18 16.75
C SER A 445 -27.49 -8.50 16.68
N GLU A 446 -28.10 -9.63 17.01
CA GLU A 446 -27.41 -10.93 16.97
C GLU A 446 -27.04 -11.35 15.55
N MET A 447 -27.95 -11.15 14.58
CA MET A 447 -27.68 -11.45 13.17
C MET A 447 -26.48 -10.68 12.62
N GLU A 448 -26.33 -9.41 13.00
CA GLU A 448 -25.22 -8.58 12.53
C GLU A 448 -23.89 -8.96 13.21
N LEU A 449 -23.92 -9.32 14.51
CA LEU A 449 -22.74 -9.80 15.23
C LEU A 449 -22.23 -11.15 14.69
N ASP A 450 -23.12 -12.12 14.48
CA ASP A 450 -22.74 -13.45 13.97
C ASP A 450 -22.04 -13.36 12.60
N ALA A 451 -22.56 -12.51 11.74
CA ALA A 451 -22.05 -12.39 10.40
C ALA A 451 -20.83 -11.45 10.31
N ALA A 452 -20.65 -10.51 11.24
CA ALA A 452 -19.38 -9.80 11.44
C ALA A 452 -18.29 -10.76 11.94
N ARG A 453 -18.60 -11.56 12.96
CA ARG A 453 -17.73 -12.59 13.54
C ARG A 453 -17.25 -13.59 12.49
N SER A 454 -18.16 -14.09 11.65
CA SER A 454 -17.84 -15.02 10.57
C SER A 454 -16.84 -14.39 9.58
N ALA A 455 -17.07 -13.14 9.16
CA ALA A 455 -16.16 -12.43 8.27
C ALA A 455 -14.77 -12.20 8.92
N PHE A 456 -14.71 -11.80 10.19
CA PHE A 456 -13.43 -11.65 10.90
C PHE A 456 -12.67 -12.97 11.02
N ALA A 457 -13.38 -14.07 11.29
CA ALA A 457 -12.77 -15.39 11.38
C ALA A 457 -12.18 -15.85 10.04
N GLU A 458 -12.87 -15.61 8.92
CA GLU A 458 -12.37 -15.90 7.56
C GLU A 458 -11.08 -15.11 7.24
N LEU A 459 -10.99 -13.86 7.71
CA LEU A 459 -9.82 -13.00 7.53
C LEU A 459 -8.65 -13.37 8.45
N GLY A 460 -8.91 -14.05 9.57
CA GLY A 460 -7.93 -14.25 10.64
C GLY A 460 -7.76 -13.03 11.56
N ALA A 461 -8.78 -12.18 11.65
CA ALA A 461 -8.81 -10.98 12.48
C ALA A 461 -9.11 -11.32 13.95
N ALA A 462 -8.19 -12.02 14.62
CA ALA A 462 -8.42 -12.56 15.96
C ALA A 462 -8.89 -11.52 17.02
N PRO A 463 -8.34 -10.28 17.07
CA PRO A 463 -8.83 -9.26 17.98
C PRO A 463 -10.30 -8.88 17.73
N ASP A 464 -10.70 -8.78 16.46
CA ASP A 464 -12.06 -8.39 16.08
C ASP A 464 -13.09 -9.51 16.32
N VAL A 465 -12.67 -10.78 16.18
CA VAL A 465 -13.49 -11.93 16.63
C VAL A 465 -13.77 -11.83 18.13
N ALA A 466 -12.73 -11.61 18.93
CA ALA A 466 -12.88 -11.47 20.38
C ALA A 466 -13.77 -10.28 20.77
N TRP A 467 -13.66 -9.17 20.02
CA TRP A 467 -14.54 -8.02 20.18
C TRP A 467 -16.01 -8.35 19.89
N ALA A 468 -16.30 -8.97 18.74
CA ALA A 468 -17.67 -9.38 18.39
C ALA A 468 -18.26 -10.41 19.39
N ASP A 469 -17.44 -11.37 19.83
CA ASP A 469 -17.83 -12.36 20.85
C ASP A 469 -18.15 -11.68 22.20
N SER A 470 -17.36 -10.68 22.62
CA SER A 470 -17.60 -9.94 23.87
C SER A 470 -18.91 -9.16 23.90
N LEU A 471 -19.40 -8.76 22.72
CA LEU A 471 -20.65 -8.02 22.56
C LEU A 471 -21.85 -8.94 22.38
N SER A 472 -21.64 -10.21 22.04
CA SER A 472 -22.70 -11.18 21.86
C SER A 472 -23.33 -11.57 23.19
N GLY A 473 -24.67 -11.67 23.24
CA GLY A 473 -25.41 -12.11 24.44
C GLY A 473 -25.18 -13.58 24.80
N VAL A 474 -24.46 -14.30 23.94
CA VAL A 474 -23.93 -15.63 24.19
C VAL A 474 -22.81 -15.51 25.23
N ALA A 475 -23.17 -15.53 26.51
CA ALA A 475 -22.23 -15.93 27.53
C ALA A 475 -21.57 -17.25 27.04
N PRO A 476 -20.23 -17.41 27.11
CA PRO A 476 -19.61 -18.68 26.78
C PRO A 476 -20.38 -19.74 27.57
N GLY A 477 -21.04 -20.64 26.83
CA GLY A 477 -22.05 -21.53 27.39
C GLY A 477 -21.51 -22.10 28.69
N LYS A 478 -22.20 -21.81 29.80
CA LYS A 478 -21.76 -22.19 31.15
C LYS A 478 -21.30 -23.65 31.05
N PRO A 479 -20.01 -23.96 31.29
CA PRO A 479 -19.50 -25.23 30.81
C PRO A 479 -20.30 -26.37 31.44
N PRO A 480 -20.60 -27.41 30.65
CA PRO A 480 -21.57 -28.45 31.02
C PRO A 480 -21.23 -29.06 32.38
N GLY A 481 -22.27 -29.37 33.17
CA GLY A 481 -22.09 -29.89 34.53
C GLY A 481 -21.68 -28.83 35.56
N GLY A 482 -21.88 -27.54 35.27
CA GLY A 482 -21.70 -26.44 36.23
C GLY A 482 -20.24 -26.06 36.46
N LEU A 483 -19.32 -26.50 35.59
CA LEU A 483 -17.89 -26.21 35.69
C LEU A 483 -17.61 -24.70 35.68
N THR A 484 -16.48 -24.32 36.26
CA THR A 484 -15.88 -23.01 36.03
C THR A 484 -15.15 -23.00 34.69
N ALA A 485 -14.92 -21.83 34.09
CA ALA A 485 -14.14 -21.70 32.85
C ALA A 485 -12.78 -22.41 32.95
N ARG A 486 -12.10 -22.28 34.08
CA ARG A 486 -10.81 -22.91 34.34
C ARG A 486 -10.88 -24.43 34.46
N GLU A 487 -11.96 -24.97 35.03
CA GLU A 487 -12.17 -26.42 35.07
C GLU A 487 -12.44 -26.99 33.66
N ALA A 488 -13.16 -26.25 32.82
CA ALA A 488 -13.41 -26.64 31.43
C ALA A 488 -12.14 -26.63 30.57
N GLU A 489 -11.27 -25.62 30.72
CA GLU A 489 -9.94 -25.58 30.06
C GLU A 489 -9.09 -26.79 30.45
N VAL A 490 -9.04 -27.14 31.74
CA VAL A 490 -8.31 -28.31 32.23
C VAL A 490 -8.92 -29.59 31.67
N LEU A 491 -10.25 -29.69 31.56
CA LEU A 491 -10.95 -30.84 30.99
C LEU A 491 -10.64 -31.04 29.50
N ALA A 492 -10.63 -29.98 28.71
CA ALA A 492 -10.30 -30.03 27.29
C ALA A 492 -8.87 -30.55 27.06
N LEU A 493 -7.89 -30.06 27.84
CA LEU A 493 -6.50 -30.52 27.74
C LEU A 493 -6.31 -31.96 28.21
N VAL A 494 -7.05 -32.40 29.23
CA VAL A 494 -7.09 -33.81 29.66
C VAL A 494 -7.57 -34.69 28.53
N ALA A 495 -8.61 -34.26 27.84
CA ALA A 495 -9.27 -35.05 26.82
C ALA A 495 -8.48 -35.06 25.48
N GLN A 496 -7.61 -34.07 25.27
CA GLN A 496 -6.51 -34.11 24.28
C GLN A 496 -5.32 -35.01 24.68
N GLY A 497 -5.40 -35.72 25.81
CA GLY A 497 -4.36 -36.66 26.26
C GLY A 497 -3.15 -36.01 26.92
N LYS A 498 -3.19 -34.71 27.27
CA LYS A 498 -2.09 -34.03 27.96
C LYS A 498 -1.92 -34.58 29.37
N THR A 499 -0.69 -34.64 29.87
CA THR A 499 -0.35 -34.97 31.27
C THR A 499 -0.51 -33.75 32.19
N ASN A 500 -0.61 -33.94 33.51
CA ASN A 500 -0.75 -32.83 34.46
C ASN A 500 0.40 -31.81 34.35
N ARG A 501 1.62 -32.27 34.05
CA ARG A 501 2.78 -31.42 33.79
C ARG A 501 2.62 -30.56 32.55
N GLN A 502 2.19 -31.16 31.44
CA GLN A 502 1.94 -30.41 30.20
C GLN A 502 0.79 -29.40 30.34
N ILE A 503 -0.25 -29.76 31.10
CA ILE A 503 -1.35 -28.84 31.42
C ILE A 503 -0.84 -27.69 32.29
N ALA A 504 -0.02 -27.99 33.30
CA ALA A 504 0.60 -26.99 34.18
C ALA A 504 1.46 -25.99 33.40
N ASP A 505 2.30 -26.50 32.49
CA ASP A 505 3.17 -25.69 31.62
C ASP A 505 2.34 -24.80 30.67
N GLN A 506 1.29 -25.36 30.05
CA GLN A 506 0.44 -24.64 29.09
C GLN A 506 -0.47 -23.60 29.76
N LEU A 507 -0.92 -23.86 30.98
CA LEU A 507 -1.81 -22.97 31.73
C LEU A 507 -1.06 -22.06 32.72
N VAL A 508 0.27 -22.15 32.78
CA VAL A 508 1.14 -21.36 33.67
C VAL A 508 0.72 -21.47 35.14
N ILE A 509 0.52 -22.71 35.61
CA ILE A 509 0.15 -23.03 37.00
C ILE A 509 0.96 -24.22 37.52
N SER A 510 0.89 -24.52 38.82
CA SER A 510 1.59 -25.69 39.36
C SER A 510 0.87 -27.01 39.02
N GLU A 511 1.62 -28.11 38.88
CA GLU A 511 1.04 -29.47 38.72
C GLU A 511 0.06 -29.83 39.86
N LYS A 512 0.34 -29.32 41.07
CA LYS A 512 -0.55 -29.48 42.23
C LYS A 512 -1.87 -28.75 42.05
N THR A 513 -1.86 -27.57 41.43
CA THR A 513 -3.06 -26.79 41.08
C THR A 513 -3.89 -27.54 40.04
N VAL A 514 -3.25 -28.14 39.02
CA VAL A 514 -3.93 -29.00 38.04
C VAL A 514 -4.59 -30.20 38.72
N ALA A 515 -3.87 -30.89 39.61
CA ALA A 515 -4.43 -32.02 40.37
C ALA A 515 -5.64 -31.62 41.23
N SER A 516 -5.62 -30.41 41.83
CA SER A 516 -6.75 -29.87 42.59
C SER A 516 -7.96 -29.61 41.70
N HIS A 517 -7.77 -29.00 40.52
CA HIS A 517 -8.83 -28.78 39.55
C HIS A 517 -9.45 -30.10 39.07
N LEU A 518 -8.63 -31.12 38.80
CA LEU A 518 -9.13 -32.45 38.42
C LEU A 518 -9.93 -33.11 39.53
N SER A 519 -9.47 -33.04 40.78
CA SER A 519 -10.20 -33.61 41.91
C SER A 519 -11.56 -32.94 42.10
N HIS A 520 -11.60 -31.60 42.05
CA HIS A 520 -12.85 -30.85 42.23
C HIS A 520 -13.82 -31.12 41.07
N MET A 521 -13.31 -31.15 39.84
CA MET A 521 -14.08 -31.44 38.64
C MET A 521 -14.64 -32.87 38.65
N PHE A 522 -13.85 -33.88 39.02
CA PHE A 522 -14.32 -35.27 39.10
C PHE A 522 -15.42 -35.43 40.15
N THR A 523 -15.28 -34.79 41.31
CA THR A 523 -16.34 -34.78 42.33
C THR A 523 -17.59 -34.06 41.84
N LYS A 524 -17.43 -32.96 41.11
CA LYS A 524 -18.54 -32.11 40.63
C LYS A 524 -19.33 -32.74 39.49
N LEU A 525 -18.67 -33.52 38.64
CA LEU A 525 -19.26 -34.21 37.50
C LEU A 525 -19.59 -35.69 37.78
N ASP A 526 -19.35 -36.16 39.00
CA ASP A 526 -19.49 -37.57 39.40
C ASP A 526 -18.74 -38.55 38.47
N LEU A 527 -17.49 -38.19 38.13
CA LEU A 527 -16.66 -38.96 37.20
C LEU A 527 -15.65 -39.84 37.96
N PRO A 528 -15.60 -41.15 37.70
CA PRO A 528 -14.75 -42.07 38.46
C PRO A 528 -13.30 -42.12 37.98
N SER A 529 -12.97 -41.54 36.82
CA SER A 529 -11.63 -41.63 36.25
C SER A 529 -11.33 -40.56 35.20
N ARG A 530 -10.03 -40.38 34.91
CA ARG A 530 -9.54 -39.52 33.82
C ARG A 530 -10.10 -39.94 32.45
N THR A 531 -10.26 -41.25 32.22
CA THR A 531 -10.85 -41.77 30.98
C THR A 531 -12.32 -41.40 30.86
N ALA A 532 -13.08 -41.43 31.97
CA ALA A 532 -14.47 -40.97 32.00
C ALA A 532 -14.58 -39.46 31.74
N ALA A 533 -13.60 -38.67 32.19
CA ALA A 533 -13.53 -37.25 31.89
C ALA A 533 -13.25 -36.97 30.41
N THR A 534 -12.40 -37.77 29.76
CA THR A 534 -12.21 -37.69 28.30
C THR A 534 -13.51 -37.97 27.55
N ALA A 535 -14.23 -39.04 27.92
CA ALA A 535 -15.51 -39.38 27.30
C ALA A 535 -16.56 -38.27 27.50
N TYR A 536 -16.68 -37.74 28.72
CA TYR A 536 -17.56 -36.62 29.04
C TYR A 536 -17.27 -35.36 28.20
N ALA A 537 -15.99 -35.04 27.97
CA ALA A 537 -15.60 -33.89 27.16
C ALA A 537 -16.05 -34.03 25.68
N TYR A 538 -15.93 -35.23 25.10
CA TYR A 538 -16.41 -35.52 23.75
C TYR A 538 -17.94 -35.47 23.66
N GLU A 539 -18.66 -36.07 24.61
CA GLU A 539 -20.13 -36.10 24.62
C GLU A 539 -20.76 -34.71 24.79
N ASN A 540 -20.02 -33.76 25.36
CA ASN A 540 -20.50 -32.41 25.66
C ASN A 540 -19.83 -31.31 24.78
N GLY A 541 -19.15 -31.69 23.69
CA GLY A 541 -18.62 -30.73 22.70
C GLY A 541 -17.50 -29.82 23.21
N LEU A 542 -16.69 -30.28 24.16
CA LEU A 542 -15.54 -29.53 24.69
C LEU A 542 -14.24 -29.75 23.88
N ILE A 543 -14.29 -30.57 22.82
CA ILE A 543 -13.20 -30.85 21.85
C ILE A 543 -13.80 -31.08 20.47
#